data_AF-A0A4V5LXV8-F1
#
_entry.id   AF-A0A4V5LXV8-F1
#
_cell.length_a   1.000
_cell.length_b   1.000
_cell.length_c   1.000
_cell.angle_alpha   90.00
_cell.angle_beta   90.00
_cell.angle_gamma   90.00
#
_symmetry.space_group_name_H-M   'P 1'
#
loop_
_entity.id
_entity.type
_entity.pdbx_description
1 polymer ?
#
loop_
_entity_poly.entity_id
_entity_poly.type
_entity_poly.pdbx_seq_one_letter_code
_entity_poly.pdbx_strand_id
1 'polypeptide(L)'
;MNTKKIIIFLVGLFGNLFAISQTDSSNMDNIYVGLLSQNVDKSVYTAMQNIWFANEKISYLAIPIPGKPQYLERVSPALRDGEGMNGYIFEGNIYHQTPIMMGRNHGKHFWQTSRLTFDYGFNVRMTKDGSSPLVPNNNIFGFTIDKVIWNTESKYRIIYADSRLPFQNWEKLDKPLSTLSLNVTAHHFSNGQPDGFFYTESSDETADRRNDYLKGDFSTNYIQTGLTYSHLFRSRNMFSAKLAYQHDATWFGPFKYSDEQRNAYGTDRVVGFLQFRKLFNVLKTRKVIDAIEKTPTGERSIKVRPYNNRELITRLEYEYIFGNMSNYPHENKYRMNNSLFIKYTQQNWRALGIVARIHYGRDYSNIRYDSPICMFLIGGSVDFNKFFIPLSSGRRFSLIAL
;
A
#
# COMPACT_ATOMS: atom_id res chain seq x y z
N MET A 1 -13.96 0.67 -23.68
CA MET A 1 -12.54 0.93 -24.05
C MET A 1 -11.94 -0.39 -24.54
N ASN A 2 -11.36 -0.43 -25.74
CA ASN A 2 -11.15 -1.70 -26.47
C ASN A 2 -9.99 -2.52 -25.88
N THR A 3 -10.28 -3.69 -25.32
CA THR A 3 -9.35 -4.60 -24.59
C THR A 3 -8.08 -4.92 -25.39
N LYS A 4 -8.18 -4.95 -26.73
CA LYS A 4 -7.04 -5.13 -27.64
C LYS A 4 -5.97 -4.02 -27.51
N LYS A 5 -6.35 -2.78 -27.21
CA LYS A 5 -5.40 -1.66 -27.04
C LYS A 5 -4.59 -1.76 -25.74
N ILE A 6 -5.18 -2.33 -24.68
CA ILE A 6 -4.51 -2.55 -23.39
C ILE A 6 -3.50 -3.70 -23.51
N ILE A 7 -3.85 -4.78 -24.22
CA ILE A 7 -2.93 -5.91 -24.47
C ILE A 7 -1.74 -5.45 -25.30
N ILE A 8 -1.94 -4.66 -26.35
CA ILE A 8 -0.85 -4.11 -27.17
C ILE A 8 0.07 -3.19 -26.33
N PHE A 9 -0.50 -2.38 -25.43
CA PHE A 9 0.28 -1.54 -24.52
C PHE A 9 1.11 -2.37 -23.52
N LEU A 10 0.53 -3.43 -22.95
CA LEU A 10 1.23 -4.35 -22.05
C LEU A 10 2.33 -5.14 -22.77
N VAL A 11 2.05 -5.69 -23.95
CA VAL A 11 3.04 -6.42 -24.78
C VAL A 11 4.19 -5.50 -25.21
N GLY A 12 3.93 -4.23 -25.53
CA GLY A 12 4.98 -3.23 -25.79
C GLY A 12 5.85 -2.92 -24.58
N LEU A 13 5.28 -3.03 -23.36
CA LEU A 13 5.99 -2.89 -22.08
C LEU A 13 6.91 -4.09 -21.82
N PHE A 14 6.48 -5.31 -22.16
CA PHE A 14 7.29 -6.53 -22.00
C PHE A 14 8.37 -6.70 -23.08
N GLY A 15 8.14 -6.25 -24.32
CA GLY A 15 9.12 -6.35 -25.41
C GLY A 15 10.43 -5.58 -25.18
N ASN A 16 10.43 -4.57 -24.30
CA ASN A 16 11.63 -3.78 -23.97
C ASN A 16 12.40 -4.30 -22.74
N LEU A 17 11.93 -5.37 -22.07
CA LEU A 17 12.57 -5.90 -20.86
C LEU A 17 13.88 -6.66 -21.14
N PHE A 18 14.10 -7.14 -22.36
CA PHE A 18 15.28 -7.94 -22.71
C PHE A 18 16.55 -7.12 -23.01
N ALA A 19 16.51 -5.78 -22.89
CA ALA A 19 17.63 -4.90 -23.25
C ALA A 19 18.40 -4.30 -22.05
N ILE A 20 18.22 -4.82 -20.83
CA ILE A 20 18.83 -4.23 -19.62
C ILE A 20 19.82 -5.21 -18.97
N SER A 21 20.97 -5.37 -19.63
CA SER A 21 22.21 -5.70 -18.93
C SER A 21 23.28 -4.73 -19.45
N GLN A 22 23.64 -3.75 -18.65
CA GLN A 22 24.83 -2.91 -18.89
C GLN A 22 25.68 -2.96 -17.63
N THR A 23 26.83 -3.58 -17.75
CA THR A 23 27.98 -3.39 -16.84
C THR A 23 28.61 -2.05 -17.17
N ASP A 24 28.70 -1.15 -16.19
CA ASP A 24 29.39 0.12 -16.38
C ASP A 24 30.74 0.13 -15.67
N SER A 25 31.76 0.46 -16.45
CA SER A 25 33.16 0.58 -16.06
C SER A 25 33.50 2.07 -15.91
N SER A 26 33.19 2.68 -14.76
CA SER A 26 33.83 3.95 -14.39
C SER A 26 33.67 4.28 -12.90
N ASN A 27 34.72 3.99 -12.12
CA ASN A 27 35.29 4.79 -11.03
C ASN A 27 34.41 5.64 -10.07
N MET A 28 33.17 5.26 -9.80
CA MET A 28 32.51 5.58 -8.52
C MET A 28 32.17 4.26 -7.85
N ASP A 29 32.66 4.08 -6.63
CA ASP A 29 32.47 2.92 -5.74
C ASP A 29 31.51 1.87 -6.32
N ASN A 30 32.06 0.71 -6.71
CA ASN A 30 31.33 -0.45 -7.24
C ASN A 30 30.30 -0.94 -6.20
N ILE A 31 29.20 -0.20 -6.03
CA ILE A 31 28.02 -0.66 -5.34
C ILE A 31 27.33 -1.53 -6.36
N TYR A 32 27.46 -2.84 -6.19
CA TYR A 32 26.68 -3.81 -6.93
C TYR A 32 25.20 -3.58 -6.59
N VAL A 33 24.49 -2.91 -7.48
CA VAL A 33 23.06 -2.61 -7.34
C VAL A 33 22.32 -3.63 -8.21
N GLY A 34 21.96 -4.78 -7.62
CA GLY A 34 21.16 -5.79 -8.31
C GLY A 34 19.82 -5.24 -8.78
N LEU A 35 19.17 -5.89 -9.77
CA LEU A 35 17.91 -5.43 -10.39
C LEU A 35 16.82 -5.08 -9.34
N LEU A 36 16.84 -5.76 -8.21
CA LEU A 36 15.90 -5.67 -7.08
C LEU A 36 16.35 -4.77 -5.92
N SER A 37 17.59 -4.28 -5.90
CA SER A 37 18.07 -3.47 -4.76
C SER A 37 17.55 -2.03 -4.85
N GLN A 38 17.30 -1.37 -3.72
CA GLN A 38 16.85 0.02 -3.74
C GLN A 38 17.93 0.98 -4.26
N ASN A 39 17.55 2.06 -4.93
CA ASN A 39 18.53 3.11 -5.25
C ASN A 39 18.94 3.82 -3.95
N VAL A 40 20.25 3.94 -3.76
CA VAL A 40 20.86 4.58 -2.58
C VAL A 40 21.56 5.89 -2.92
N ASP A 41 21.50 6.29 -4.19
CA ASP A 41 22.15 7.50 -4.66
C ASP A 41 21.37 8.77 -4.29
N LYS A 42 21.97 9.91 -4.60
CA LYS A 42 21.43 11.22 -4.27
C LYS A 42 20.59 11.85 -5.36
N SER A 43 20.16 11.11 -6.37
CA SER A 43 19.34 11.69 -7.44
C SER A 43 17.92 12.03 -6.97
N VAL A 44 17.28 12.92 -7.70
CA VAL A 44 15.83 13.16 -7.62
C VAL A 44 15.01 11.88 -7.89
N TYR A 45 15.52 10.92 -8.67
CA TYR A 45 14.83 9.64 -8.92
C TYR A 45 14.77 8.76 -7.68
N THR A 46 15.84 8.74 -6.88
CA THR A 46 15.82 8.08 -5.57
C THR A 46 14.76 8.71 -4.67
N ALA A 47 14.60 10.04 -4.70
CA ALA A 47 13.53 10.70 -3.97
C ALA A 47 12.12 10.29 -4.46
N MET A 48 11.91 10.15 -5.77
CA MET A 48 10.64 9.68 -6.35
C MET A 48 10.31 8.25 -5.90
N GLN A 49 11.30 7.36 -5.87
CA GLN A 49 11.11 5.99 -5.42
C GLN A 49 10.78 5.92 -3.94
N ASN A 50 11.47 6.74 -3.14
CA ASN A 50 11.15 6.90 -1.75
C ASN A 50 9.71 7.41 -1.57
N ILE A 51 9.25 8.37 -2.38
CA ILE A 51 7.84 8.80 -2.37
C ILE A 51 6.89 7.63 -2.64
N TRP A 52 7.20 6.74 -3.60
CA TRP A 52 6.39 5.54 -3.83
C TRP A 52 6.36 4.60 -2.63
N PHE A 53 7.52 4.27 -2.04
CA PHE A 53 7.60 3.44 -0.83
C PHE A 53 6.83 4.08 0.35
N ALA A 54 6.83 5.41 0.44
CA ALA A 54 6.10 6.12 1.46
C ALA A 54 4.58 6.18 1.21
N ASN A 55 4.10 5.83 0.01
CA ASN A 55 2.69 5.81 -0.31
C ASN A 55 2.05 4.42 -0.20
N GLU A 56 2.84 3.39 0.06
CA GLU A 56 2.38 2.01 0.25
C GLU A 56 1.38 1.90 1.41
N LYS A 57 0.53 0.87 1.34
CA LYS A 57 -0.48 0.61 2.38
C LYS A 57 0.20 0.32 3.72
N ILE A 58 -0.42 0.75 4.81
CA ILE A 58 0.09 0.49 6.15
C ILE A 58 -0.22 -0.95 6.52
N SER A 59 0.82 -1.77 6.67
CA SER A 59 0.68 -3.13 7.19
C SER A 59 0.66 -3.13 8.71
N TYR A 60 -0.27 -3.87 9.30
CA TYR A 60 -0.50 -3.89 10.74
C TYR A 60 -1.01 -5.23 11.28
N LEU A 61 -0.84 -5.41 12.58
CA LEU A 61 -1.49 -6.41 13.41
C LEU A 61 -1.96 -5.70 14.69
N ALA A 62 -3.27 -5.69 14.91
CA ALA A 62 -3.90 -4.87 15.94
C ALA A 62 -5.02 -5.59 16.66
N ILE A 63 -5.27 -5.16 17.89
CA ILE A 63 -6.34 -5.67 18.73
C ILE A 63 -7.51 -4.69 18.64
N PRO A 64 -8.75 -5.16 18.41
CA PRO A 64 -9.92 -4.30 18.50
C PRO A 64 -10.13 -3.89 19.96
N ILE A 65 -10.27 -2.60 20.22
CA ILE A 65 -10.45 -2.14 21.61
C ILE A 65 -11.84 -2.57 22.10
N PRO A 66 -11.93 -3.36 23.18
CA PRO A 66 -13.20 -3.76 23.74
C PRO A 66 -13.95 -2.52 24.25
N GLY A 67 -15.22 -2.39 23.87
CA GLY A 67 -16.09 -1.34 24.42
C GLY A 67 -16.86 -0.49 23.43
N LYS A 68 -16.87 -0.78 22.11
CA LYS A 68 -17.93 -0.43 21.12
C LYS A 68 -17.50 -0.69 19.66
N PRO A 69 -17.73 -1.86 19.06
CA PRO A 69 -18.24 -1.91 17.70
C PRO A 69 -19.73 -1.54 17.77
N GLN A 70 -20.05 -0.27 17.55
CA GLN A 70 -21.46 0.13 17.37
C GLN A 70 -21.86 -0.32 15.97
N TYR A 71 -22.43 -1.51 15.87
CA TYR A 71 -23.30 -1.84 14.75
C TYR A 71 -24.40 -0.78 14.74
N LEU A 72 -24.40 0.09 13.73
CA LEU A 72 -25.30 1.24 13.71
C LEU A 72 -26.76 0.85 13.48
N GLU A 73 -26.99 -0.27 12.79
CA GLU A 73 -28.32 -0.83 12.56
C GLU A 73 -28.24 -2.37 12.65
N ARG A 74 -28.94 -2.98 13.62
CA ARG A 74 -29.16 -4.43 13.69
C ARG A 74 -30.30 -4.78 12.74
N VAL A 75 -29.97 -4.97 11.47
CA VAL A 75 -30.85 -5.65 10.49
C VAL A 75 -30.24 -6.99 10.06
N SER A 76 -29.00 -7.27 10.47
CA SER A 76 -28.32 -8.52 10.14
C SER A 76 -28.86 -9.70 10.97
N PRO A 77 -29.06 -10.88 10.36
CA PRO A 77 -29.39 -12.09 11.11
C PRO A 77 -28.35 -12.38 12.20
N ALA A 78 -28.77 -12.97 13.31
CA ALA A 78 -27.87 -13.30 14.41
C ALA A 78 -26.76 -14.27 13.96
N LEU A 79 -25.50 -13.95 14.30
CA LEU A 79 -24.37 -14.83 14.03
C LEU A 79 -24.55 -16.15 14.77
N ARG A 80 -24.21 -17.25 14.11
CA ARG A 80 -24.25 -18.62 14.65
C ARG A 80 -22.88 -19.05 15.16
N ASP A 81 -22.86 -20.16 15.87
CA ASP A 81 -21.61 -20.80 16.25
C ASP A 81 -20.78 -21.11 14.99
N GLY A 82 -19.49 -20.79 15.02
CA GLY A 82 -18.62 -20.88 13.84
C GLY A 82 -18.48 -19.59 13.00
N GLU A 83 -19.29 -18.56 13.23
CA GLU A 83 -19.31 -17.31 12.43
C GLU A 83 -18.63 -16.10 13.12
N GLY A 84 -17.91 -16.35 14.22
CA GLY A 84 -17.18 -15.33 14.98
C GLY A 84 -18.10 -14.43 15.81
N MET A 85 -19.17 -15.00 16.37
CA MET A 85 -20.17 -14.31 17.19
C MET A 85 -19.54 -13.53 18.35
N ASN A 86 -18.47 -14.06 18.95
CA ASN A 86 -17.80 -13.42 20.08
C ASN A 86 -16.77 -12.36 19.67
N GLY A 87 -16.66 -12.06 18.36
CA GLY A 87 -15.75 -11.05 17.82
C GLY A 87 -14.30 -11.54 17.69
N TYR A 88 -13.37 -10.60 17.52
CA TYR A 88 -11.96 -10.88 17.22
C TYR A 88 -11.02 -10.60 18.40
N ILE A 89 -10.00 -11.44 18.55
CA ILE A 89 -8.85 -11.26 19.44
C ILE A 89 -7.87 -10.27 18.78
N PHE A 90 -7.56 -10.47 17.50
CA PHE A 90 -6.77 -9.54 16.72
C PHE A 90 -7.20 -9.55 15.24
N GLU A 91 -6.91 -8.44 14.57
CA GLU A 91 -7.04 -8.25 13.12
C GLU A 91 -5.73 -7.65 12.60
N GLY A 92 -5.26 -8.13 11.47
CA GLY A 92 -4.12 -7.58 10.75
C GLY A 92 -4.37 -7.53 9.26
N ASN A 93 -3.68 -6.61 8.61
CA ASN A 93 -3.55 -6.54 7.16
C ASN A 93 -2.06 -6.43 6.87
N ILE A 94 -1.50 -7.45 6.21
CA ILE A 94 -0.10 -7.53 5.84
C ILE A 94 -0.04 -7.36 4.32
N TYR A 95 0.35 -6.18 3.87
CA TYR A 95 0.48 -5.84 2.46
C TYR A 95 1.96 -5.58 2.11
N HIS A 96 2.39 -6.09 0.97
CA HIS A 96 3.73 -5.85 0.44
C HIS A 96 3.71 -5.67 -1.08
N GLN A 97 4.47 -4.70 -1.57
CA GLN A 97 4.69 -4.46 -2.99
C GLN A 97 6.16 -4.75 -3.32
N THR A 98 6.49 -5.96 -3.76
CA THR A 98 7.86 -6.31 -4.11
C THR A 98 8.22 -5.68 -5.47
N PRO A 99 9.19 -4.76 -5.55
CA PRO A 99 9.62 -4.22 -6.84
C PRO A 99 10.26 -5.33 -7.68
N ILE A 100 9.67 -5.65 -8.82
CA ILE A 100 10.25 -6.55 -9.83
C ILE A 100 11.20 -5.77 -10.71
N MET A 101 10.78 -4.57 -11.10
CA MET A 101 11.54 -3.66 -11.92
C MET A 101 11.37 -2.24 -11.39
N MET A 102 12.46 -1.50 -11.30
CA MET A 102 12.43 -0.12 -10.86
C MET A 102 13.48 0.68 -11.62
N GLY A 103 13.10 1.88 -12.07
CA GLY A 103 13.98 2.79 -12.77
C GLY A 103 15.33 3.04 -12.09
N ARG A 104 16.39 3.18 -12.88
CA ARG A 104 17.74 3.50 -12.39
C ARG A 104 18.24 4.78 -13.02
N ASN A 105 19.09 5.52 -12.32
CA ASN A 105 19.65 6.78 -12.82
C ASN A 105 20.43 6.68 -14.12
N HIS A 106 20.98 5.52 -14.44
CA HIS A 106 21.72 5.31 -15.69
C HIS A 106 20.79 4.92 -16.85
N GLY A 107 19.54 4.56 -16.56
CA GLY A 107 18.54 4.18 -17.55
C GLY A 107 17.94 5.37 -18.30
N LYS A 108 17.17 5.08 -19.36
CA LYS A 108 16.39 6.09 -20.07
C LYS A 108 15.33 6.70 -19.15
N HIS A 109 14.92 7.94 -19.43
CA HIS A 109 13.93 8.66 -18.63
C HIS A 109 12.63 7.89 -18.42
N PHE A 110 12.19 7.17 -19.46
CA PHE A 110 11.03 6.30 -19.34
C PHE A 110 11.19 5.29 -18.20
N TRP A 111 12.32 4.59 -18.12
CA TRP A 111 12.54 3.61 -17.06
C TRP A 111 12.79 4.28 -15.72
N GLN A 112 13.56 5.36 -15.65
CA GLN A 112 13.86 6.13 -14.43
C GLN A 112 12.60 6.53 -13.65
N THR A 113 11.52 6.81 -14.36
CA THR A 113 10.24 7.26 -13.80
C THR A 113 9.22 6.14 -13.64
N SER A 114 9.59 4.87 -13.88
CA SER A 114 8.67 3.73 -13.80
C SER A 114 9.07 2.74 -12.71
N ARG A 115 8.07 2.08 -12.13
CA ARG A 115 8.21 0.93 -11.22
C ARG A 115 7.15 -0.10 -11.55
N LEU A 116 7.54 -1.37 -11.59
CA LEU A 116 6.66 -2.54 -11.66
C LEU A 116 6.84 -3.33 -10.37
N THR A 117 5.74 -3.61 -9.68
CA THR A 117 5.72 -4.39 -8.44
C THR A 117 4.87 -5.65 -8.60
N PHE A 118 5.27 -6.70 -7.90
CA PHE A 118 4.41 -7.82 -7.54
C PHE A 118 3.83 -7.52 -6.16
N ASP A 119 2.52 -7.43 -6.09
CA ASP A 119 1.80 -7.04 -4.89
C ASP A 119 1.19 -8.29 -4.27
N TYR A 120 1.39 -8.47 -2.98
CA TYR A 120 0.70 -9.48 -2.20
C TYR A 120 0.19 -8.91 -0.88
N GLY A 121 -1.03 -9.29 -0.51
CA GLY A 121 -1.69 -8.86 0.71
C GLY A 121 -2.36 -10.04 1.38
N PHE A 122 -2.24 -10.14 2.70
CA PHE A 122 -2.90 -11.15 3.53
C PHE A 122 -3.57 -10.47 4.71
N ASN A 123 -4.85 -10.75 4.93
CA ASN A 123 -5.52 -10.34 6.15
C ASN A 123 -5.46 -11.49 7.16
N VAL A 124 -5.11 -11.17 8.40
CA VAL A 124 -4.99 -12.14 9.49
C VAL A 124 -6.04 -11.79 10.52
N ARG A 125 -6.86 -12.76 10.92
CA ARG A 125 -7.89 -12.55 11.94
C ARG A 125 -7.93 -13.73 12.86
N MET A 126 -8.17 -13.50 14.14
CA MET A 126 -8.39 -14.57 15.11
C MET A 126 -9.64 -14.25 15.90
N THR A 127 -10.61 -15.16 15.91
CA THR A 127 -11.86 -15.02 16.65
C THR A 127 -11.67 -15.36 18.14
N LYS A 128 -12.59 -14.88 18.99
CA LYS A 128 -12.62 -15.22 20.43
C LYS A 128 -13.28 -16.57 20.74
N ASP A 129 -14.01 -17.13 19.78
CA ASP A 129 -14.71 -18.41 19.87
C ASP A 129 -14.06 -19.47 18.96
N GLY A 130 -14.59 -20.69 19.01
CA GLY A 130 -14.14 -21.83 18.20
C GLY A 130 -14.46 -21.70 16.71
N SER A 131 -14.87 -20.52 16.25
CA SER A 131 -15.01 -20.25 14.82
C SER A 131 -13.69 -20.48 14.12
N SER A 132 -13.75 -20.98 12.89
CA SER A 132 -12.54 -21.29 12.11
C SER A 132 -11.62 -20.06 12.15
N PRO A 133 -10.37 -20.19 12.64
CA PRO A 133 -9.52 -19.07 13.01
C PRO A 133 -8.98 -18.29 11.81
N LEU A 134 -9.55 -18.48 10.62
CA LEU A 134 -9.20 -17.87 9.34
C LEU A 134 -10.49 -17.59 8.54
N VAL A 135 -11.47 -16.98 9.20
CA VAL A 135 -12.64 -16.41 8.52
C VAL A 135 -12.12 -15.32 7.55
N PRO A 136 -12.48 -15.40 6.27
CA PRO A 136 -11.60 -15.78 5.18
C PRO A 136 -10.29 -14.96 5.14
N ASN A 137 -9.20 -15.58 4.69
CA ASN A 137 -7.97 -14.85 4.39
C ASN A 137 -8.21 -14.00 3.14
N ASN A 138 -8.52 -12.71 3.32
CA ASN A 138 -8.60 -11.79 2.20
C ASN A 138 -7.19 -11.62 1.62
N ASN A 139 -6.96 -12.33 0.53
CA ASN A 139 -5.70 -12.38 -0.16
C ASN A 139 -5.77 -11.49 -1.38
N ILE A 140 -4.78 -10.61 -1.52
CA ILE A 140 -4.60 -9.80 -2.72
C ILE A 140 -3.34 -10.29 -3.40
N PHE A 141 -3.38 -10.55 -4.70
CA PHE A 141 -2.20 -10.86 -5.48
C PHE A 141 -2.26 -10.18 -6.84
N GLY A 142 -1.15 -9.62 -7.32
CA GLY A 142 -1.07 -9.20 -8.71
C GLY A 142 0.05 -8.21 -8.97
N PHE A 143 -0.17 -7.29 -9.90
CA PHE A 143 0.87 -6.39 -10.36
C PHE A 143 0.41 -4.93 -10.33
N THR A 144 1.33 -4.04 -9.95
CA THR A 144 1.13 -2.60 -10.05
C THR A 144 2.26 -1.97 -10.89
N ILE A 145 1.88 -1.07 -11.79
CA ILE A 145 2.79 -0.21 -12.55
C ILE A 145 2.60 1.22 -12.03
N ASP A 146 3.67 1.79 -11.48
CA ASP A 146 3.75 3.19 -11.11
C ASP A 146 4.59 3.96 -12.13
N LYS A 147 4.14 5.18 -12.45
CA LYS A 147 4.80 6.06 -13.41
C LYS A 147 4.75 7.51 -12.95
N VAL A 148 5.89 8.13 -12.68
CA VAL A 148 5.95 9.59 -12.51
C VAL A 148 5.72 10.23 -13.88
N ILE A 149 4.58 10.90 -14.05
CA ILE A 149 4.21 11.60 -15.29
C ILE A 149 4.56 13.08 -15.25
N TRP A 150 4.76 13.64 -14.05
CA TRP A 150 5.19 15.02 -13.85
C TRP A 150 5.92 15.19 -12.52
N ASN A 151 6.89 16.11 -12.48
CA ASN A 151 7.51 16.56 -11.23
C ASN A 151 8.16 17.95 -11.39
N THR A 152 8.39 18.63 -10.27
CA THR A 152 8.89 20.02 -10.24
C THR A 152 10.32 20.21 -10.74
N GLU A 153 11.18 19.20 -10.60
CA GLU A 153 12.61 19.32 -10.93
C GLU A 153 12.89 18.98 -12.41
N SER A 154 12.22 17.97 -12.95
CA SER A 154 12.55 17.45 -14.29
C SER A 154 12.09 18.34 -15.44
N LYS A 155 11.16 19.28 -15.22
CA LYS A 155 10.50 20.11 -16.26
C LYS A 155 10.14 19.35 -17.56
N TYR A 156 9.98 18.03 -17.46
CA TYR A 156 10.00 17.14 -18.62
C TYR A 156 8.67 17.21 -19.37
N ARG A 157 8.74 17.18 -20.70
CA ARG A 157 7.60 16.97 -21.59
C ARG A 157 7.68 15.54 -22.10
N ILE A 158 6.59 14.79 -21.95
CA ILE A 158 6.44 13.33 -22.23
C ILE A 158 7.09 12.85 -23.55
N ILE A 159 7.27 13.75 -24.51
CA ILE A 159 7.64 13.51 -25.91
C ILE A 159 9.17 13.38 -26.15
N TYR A 160 10.06 13.82 -25.24
CA TYR A 160 11.51 13.83 -25.49
C TYR A 160 12.28 12.66 -24.85
N ALA A 161 12.15 11.46 -25.40
CA ALA A 161 12.64 10.20 -24.80
C ALA A 161 14.14 10.08 -24.50
N ASP A 162 15.00 10.95 -25.06
CA ASP A 162 16.47 10.77 -25.05
C ASP A 162 17.26 11.67 -24.08
N SER A 163 16.65 12.60 -23.36
CA SER A 163 17.40 13.42 -22.40
C SER A 163 17.55 12.71 -21.06
N ARG A 164 18.75 12.20 -20.75
CA ARG A 164 19.15 11.89 -19.37
C ARG A 164 18.99 13.17 -18.54
N LEU A 165 18.21 13.14 -17.45
CA LEU A 165 18.12 14.31 -16.58
C LEU A 165 19.49 14.59 -15.93
N PRO A 166 19.84 15.86 -15.70
CA PRO A 166 20.98 16.19 -14.86
C PRO A 166 20.76 15.59 -13.46
N PHE A 167 21.78 14.89 -12.96
CA PHE A 167 21.79 14.33 -11.61
C PHE A 167 21.72 15.49 -10.60
N GLN A 168 20.54 15.80 -10.09
CA GLN A 168 20.37 16.80 -9.05
C GLN A 168 20.30 16.11 -7.69
N ASN A 169 21.09 16.62 -6.75
CA ASN A 169 21.15 16.08 -5.40
C ASN A 169 19.85 16.42 -4.65
N TRP A 170 18.98 15.43 -4.43
CA TRP A 170 17.70 15.64 -3.77
C TRP A 170 17.85 16.04 -2.28
N GLU A 171 19.02 15.81 -1.68
CA GLU A 171 19.36 16.31 -0.34
C GLU A 171 19.56 17.84 -0.30
N LYS A 172 19.83 18.46 -1.45
CA LYS A 172 20.17 19.88 -1.60
C LYS A 172 19.20 20.64 -2.50
N LEU A 173 17.94 20.19 -2.61
CA LEU A 173 16.96 20.88 -3.44
C LEU A 173 16.66 22.28 -2.90
N ASP A 174 16.80 23.27 -3.79
CA ASP A 174 16.37 24.63 -3.52
C ASP A 174 14.85 24.75 -3.45
N LYS A 175 14.07 23.79 -3.95
CA LYS A 175 12.60 23.83 -3.92
C LYS A 175 12.03 22.50 -3.43
N PRO A 176 10.80 22.49 -2.87
CA PRO A 176 10.12 21.24 -2.57
C PRO A 176 9.97 20.38 -3.83
N LEU A 177 10.16 19.07 -3.69
CA LEU A 177 9.92 18.12 -4.79
C LEU A 177 8.44 17.76 -4.79
N SER A 178 7.73 18.12 -5.86
CA SER A 178 6.36 17.62 -6.08
C SER A 178 6.35 16.65 -7.24
N THR A 179 5.54 15.60 -7.14
CA THR A 179 5.39 14.57 -8.16
C THR A 179 3.92 14.28 -8.39
N LEU A 180 3.58 13.94 -9.64
CA LEU A 180 2.31 13.34 -10.00
C LEU A 180 2.61 11.98 -10.64
N SER A 181 2.08 10.92 -10.02
CA SER A 181 2.26 9.55 -10.48
C SER A 181 0.96 8.97 -11.01
N LEU A 182 1.01 8.29 -12.15
CA LEU A 182 -0.01 7.37 -12.63
C LEU A 182 0.27 5.99 -12.05
N ASN A 183 -0.77 5.30 -11.59
CA ASN A 183 -0.70 3.97 -10.96
C ASN A 183 -1.74 3.12 -11.69
N VAL A 184 -1.32 2.00 -12.26
CA VAL A 184 -2.21 1.01 -12.88
C VAL A 184 -1.99 -0.32 -12.20
N THR A 185 -3.05 -0.86 -11.63
CA THR A 185 -3.02 -2.06 -10.80
C THR A 185 -3.94 -3.11 -11.40
N ALA A 186 -3.48 -4.34 -11.48
CA ALA A 186 -4.26 -5.50 -11.86
C ALA A 186 -4.08 -6.58 -10.79
N HIS A 187 -5.12 -6.77 -9.97
CA HIS A 187 -5.07 -7.65 -8.82
C HIS A 187 -6.20 -8.68 -8.86
N HIS A 188 -5.90 -9.83 -8.28
CA HIS A 188 -6.84 -10.80 -7.80
C HIS A 188 -7.11 -10.53 -6.31
N PHE A 189 -8.38 -10.60 -5.92
CA PHE A 189 -8.84 -10.63 -4.54
C PHE A 189 -9.58 -11.94 -4.33
N SER A 190 -9.26 -12.67 -3.28
CA SER A 190 -10.05 -13.82 -2.85
C SER A 190 -10.16 -13.83 -1.34
N ASN A 191 -11.33 -14.18 -0.84
CA ASN A 191 -11.54 -14.42 0.58
C ASN A 191 -11.15 -15.89 0.93
N GLY A 192 -11.24 -16.84 0.01
CA GLY A 192 -10.73 -18.21 0.20
C GLY A 192 -11.73 -19.16 0.86
N GLN A 193 -13.04 -18.89 0.72
CA GLN A 193 -14.12 -19.80 1.10
C GLN A 193 -14.57 -20.67 -0.09
N PRO A 194 -15.22 -21.83 0.13
CA PRO A 194 -15.82 -22.61 -0.95
C PRO A 194 -17.05 -21.88 -1.53
N ASP A 195 -17.59 -22.36 -2.65
CA ASP A 195 -18.75 -21.73 -3.31
C ASP A 195 -20.04 -21.80 -2.48
N GLY A 196 -20.75 -20.68 -2.50
CA GLY A 196 -21.97 -20.41 -1.76
C GLY A 196 -22.08 -18.91 -1.61
N PHE A 197 -23.29 -18.38 -1.45
CA PHE A 197 -23.44 -16.92 -1.37
C PHE A 197 -24.61 -16.55 -0.49
N PHE A 198 -25.77 -17.15 -0.75
CA PHE A 198 -26.94 -17.03 0.09
C PHE A 198 -27.57 -18.39 0.33
N TYR A 199 -28.19 -18.56 1.49
CA TYR A 199 -29.16 -19.62 1.72
C TYR A 199 -30.44 -19.05 2.32
N THR A 200 -31.56 -19.72 2.08
CA THR A 200 -32.86 -19.39 2.67
C THR A 200 -33.02 -20.16 3.97
N GLU A 201 -33.36 -19.46 5.05
CA GLU A 201 -33.41 -20.04 6.40
C GLU A 201 -34.69 -20.85 6.67
N SER A 202 -35.74 -20.69 5.87
CA SER A 202 -36.97 -21.52 5.93
C SER A 202 -37.51 -21.90 4.54
N SER A 203 -38.37 -22.92 4.51
CA SER A 203 -39.12 -23.36 3.33
C SER A 203 -40.37 -22.52 3.03
N ASP A 204 -40.66 -21.52 3.86
CA ASP A 204 -41.86 -20.69 3.74
C ASP A 204 -41.57 -19.41 2.96
N GLU A 205 -42.60 -18.85 2.32
CA GLU A 205 -42.53 -17.70 1.39
C GLU A 205 -41.99 -16.38 2.00
N THR A 206 -41.68 -16.37 3.31
CA THR A 206 -41.07 -15.25 4.04
C THR A 206 -39.60 -15.47 4.40
N ALA A 207 -38.91 -16.43 3.78
CA ALA A 207 -37.53 -16.76 4.12
C ALA A 207 -36.57 -15.58 3.93
N ASP A 208 -36.03 -15.07 5.02
CA ASP A 208 -34.96 -14.08 4.99
C ASP A 208 -33.74 -14.68 4.29
N ARG A 209 -33.26 -13.97 3.26
CA ARG A 209 -32.05 -14.33 2.52
C ARG A 209 -30.83 -14.06 3.40
N ARG A 210 -30.12 -15.12 3.80
CA ARG A 210 -28.94 -15.03 4.66
C ARG A 210 -27.66 -15.25 3.87
N ASN A 211 -26.62 -14.46 4.14
CA ASN A 211 -25.28 -14.69 3.60
C ASN A 211 -24.71 -16.02 4.10
N ASP A 212 -24.10 -16.81 3.22
CA ASP A 212 -23.36 -18.00 3.62
C ASP A 212 -21.99 -17.62 4.16
N TYR A 213 -21.90 -17.28 5.45
CA TYR A 213 -20.65 -16.86 6.07
C TYR A 213 -19.61 -17.99 6.20
N LEU A 214 -19.97 -19.25 5.94
CA LEU A 214 -19.06 -20.39 6.04
C LEU A 214 -18.58 -20.87 4.67
N LYS A 215 -19.44 -20.78 3.66
CA LYS A 215 -19.19 -21.23 2.29
C LYS A 215 -19.33 -20.09 1.28
N GLY A 216 -19.01 -18.86 1.67
CA GLY A 216 -19.18 -17.69 0.83
C GLY A 216 -17.95 -17.33 0.01
N ASP A 217 -17.62 -17.95 -1.13
CA ASP A 217 -16.48 -17.48 -1.93
C ASP A 217 -16.74 -16.08 -2.49
N PHE A 218 -15.91 -15.14 -2.07
CA PHE A 218 -15.76 -13.84 -2.72
C PHE A 218 -14.39 -13.79 -3.36
N SER A 219 -14.38 -14.06 -4.66
CA SER A 219 -13.22 -13.95 -5.52
C SER A 219 -13.52 -13.01 -6.67
N THR A 220 -12.64 -12.04 -6.90
CA THR A 220 -12.77 -11.09 -8.00
C THR A 220 -11.41 -10.67 -8.51
N ASN A 221 -11.34 -10.39 -9.81
CA ASN A 221 -10.21 -9.67 -10.38
C ASN A 221 -10.62 -8.21 -10.52
N TYR A 222 -9.71 -7.29 -10.30
CA TYR A 222 -9.96 -5.88 -10.51
C TYR A 222 -8.80 -5.19 -11.21
N ILE A 223 -9.17 -4.18 -11.99
CA ILE A 223 -8.23 -3.20 -12.52
C ILE A 223 -8.51 -1.87 -11.84
N GLN A 224 -7.45 -1.24 -11.36
CA GLN A 224 -7.50 0.08 -10.77
C GLN A 224 -6.55 1.01 -11.54
N THR A 225 -7.04 2.21 -11.87
CA THR A 225 -6.23 3.29 -12.43
C THR A 225 -6.35 4.51 -11.54
N GLY A 226 -5.21 5.07 -11.13
CA GLY A 226 -5.20 6.18 -10.19
C GLY A 226 -4.08 7.17 -10.40
N LEU A 227 -4.31 8.38 -9.89
CA LEU A 227 -3.34 9.46 -9.83
C LEU A 227 -2.97 9.71 -8.38
N THR A 228 -1.66 9.81 -8.12
CA THR A 228 -1.11 10.13 -6.80
C THR A 228 -0.28 11.40 -6.91
N TYR A 229 -0.72 12.47 -6.27
CA TYR A 229 0.08 13.67 -6.08
C TYR A 229 0.84 13.57 -4.75
N SER A 230 2.13 13.85 -4.78
CA SER A 230 2.97 13.86 -3.58
C SER A 230 3.84 15.11 -3.54
N HIS A 231 3.92 15.75 -2.38
CA HIS A 231 4.70 16.95 -2.14
C HIS A 231 5.66 16.72 -0.97
N LEU A 232 6.96 16.64 -1.28
CA LEU A 232 8.05 16.49 -0.33
C LEU A 232 8.61 17.87 0.02
N PHE A 233 8.34 18.31 1.24
CA PHE A 233 8.81 19.59 1.75
C PHE A 233 10.33 19.58 1.98
N ARG A 234 10.97 20.76 2.02
CA ARG A 234 12.40 20.88 2.39
C ARG A 234 12.70 20.33 3.79
N SER A 235 11.72 20.42 4.69
CA SER A 235 11.76 19.82 6.03
C SER A 235 11.68 18.28 6.04
N ARG A 236 11.64 17.65 4.86
CA ARG A 236 11.46 16.21 4.64
C ARG A 236 10.10 15.64 5.05
N ASN A 237 9.21 16.47 5.58
CA ASN A 237 7.80 16.13 5.70
C ASN A 237 7.22 15.84 4.31
N MET A 238 6.16 15.03 4.24
CA MET A 238 5.50 14.71 2.97
C MET A 238 4.00 14.81 3.10
N PHE A 239 3.36 15.45 2.12
CA PHE A 239 1.93 15.34 1.88
C PHE A 239 1.69 14.47 0.64
N SER A 240 0.64 13.65 0.63
CA SER A 240 0.25 12.88 -0.54
C SER A 240 -1.25 12.69 -0.61
N ALA A 241 -1.79 12.73 -1.83
CA ALA A 241 -3.19 12.53 -2.13
C ALA A 241 -3.33 11.60 -3.33
N LYS A 242 -4.14 10.55 -3.20
CA LYS A 242 -4.46 9.62 -4.28
C LYS A 242 -5.96 9.66 -4.57
N LEU A 243 -6.30 9.61 -5.85
CA LEU A 243 -7.64 9.33 -6.36
C LEU A 243 -7.52 8.27 -7.44
N ALA A 244 -8.30 7.20 -7.33
CA ALA A 244 -8.28 6.10 -8.26
C ALA A 244 -9.69 5.58 -8.51
N TYR A 245 -9.89 5.07 -9.72
CA TYR A 245 -11.09 4.32 -10.10
C TYR A 245 -10.70 2.85 -10.22
N GLN A 246 -11.53 1.99 -9.64
CA GLN A 246 -11.39 0.55 -9.66
C GLN A 246 -12.64 -0.08 -10.28
N HIS A 247 -12.42 -1.08 -11.12
CA HIS A 247 -13.47 -1.90 -11.70
C HIS A 247 -13.18 -3.39 -11.44
N ASP A 248 -14.10 -4.04 -10.75
CA ASP A 248 -14.10 -5.46 -10.41
C ASP A 248 -14.87 -6.23 -11.49
N ALA A 249 -14.24 -7.23 -12.13
CA ALA A 249 -14.90 -8.10 -13.09
C ALA A 249 -14.09 -9.35 -13.46
N THR A 250 -14.75 -10.28 -14.14
CA THR A 250 -14.15 -11.51 -14.68
C THR A 250 -13.30 -11.22 -15.92
N TRP A 251 -12.03 -10.85 -15.75
CA TRP A 251 -11.16 -10.48 -16.87
C TRP A 251 -10.22 -11.60 -17.30
N PHE A 252 -9.75 -12.42 -16.36
CA PHE A 252 -8.80 -13.51 -16.63
C PHE A 252 -8.83 -14.55 -15.49
N GLY A 253 -8.43 -15.79 -15.82
CA GLY A 253 -8.37 -16.89 -14.85
C GLY A 253 -9.72 -17.58 -14.60
N PRO A 254 -9.74 -18.61 -13.74
CA PRO A 254 -10.92 -19.43 -13.49
C PRO A 254 -11.98 -18.77 -12.60
N PHE A 255 -11.71 -17.58 -12.06
CA PHE A 255 -12.55 -16.94 -11.04
C PHE A 255 -13.56 -15.98 -11.66
N LYS A 256 -14.85 -16.22 -11.39
CA LYS A 256 -15.98 -15.49 -11.97
C LYS A 256 -16.60 -14.56 -10.93
N TYR A 257 -16.74 -13.28 -11.29
CA TYR A 257 -17.54 -12.32 -10.55
C TYR A 257 -19.04 -12.60 -10.82
N SER A 258 -19.73 -13.22 -9.86
CA SER A 258 -21.13 -13.64 -10.03
C SER A 258 -22.10 -12.46 -10.06
N ASP A 259 -23.33 -12.67 -10.55
CA ASP A 259 -24.35 -11.62 -10.55
C ASP A 259 -24.82 -11.31 -9.12
N GLU A 260 -24.78 -12.30 -8.22
CA GLU A 260 -25.00 -12.13 -6.79
C GLU A 260 -23.94 -11.20 -6.19
N GLN A 261 -22.66 -11.44 -6.50
CA GLN A 261 -21.54 -10.59 -6.07
C GLN A 261 -21.69 -9.16 -6.59
N ARG A 262 -22.02 -9.00 -7.88
CA ARG A 262 -22.28 -7.70 -8.49
C ARG A 262 -23.36 -6.93 -7.74
N ASN A 263 -24.48 -7.58 -7.48
CA ASN A 263 -25.64 -6.95 -6.86
C ASN A 263 -25.49 -6.79 -5.33
N ALA A 264 -24.53 -7.44 -4.68
CA ALA A 264 -24.28 -7.28 -3.24
C ALA A 264 -23.10 -6.32 -2.95
N TYR A 265 -22.07 -6.31 -3.79
CA TYR A 265 -20.78 -5.66 -3.51
C TYR A 265 -20.43 -4.50 -4.43
N GLY A 266 -21.13 -4.37 -5.57
CA GLY A 266 -20.86 -3.38 -6.60
C GLY A 266 -19.58 -3.67 -7.39
N THR A 267 -19.58 -3.31 -8.68
CA THR A 267 -18.43 -3.53 -9.59
C THR A 267 -17.47 -2.36 -9.65
N ASP A 268 -17.90 -1.18 -9.26
CA ASP A 268 -17.19 0.07 -9.55
C ASP A 268 -16.90 0.81 -8.26
N ARG A 269 -15.66 1.27 -8.09
CA ARG A 269 -15.25 2.00 -6.87
C ARG A 269 -14.40 3.21 -7.19
N VAL A 270 -14.57 4.26 -6.41
CA VAL A 270 -13.60 5.34 -6.30
C VAL A 270 -12.87 5.14 -4.99
N VAL A 271 -11.55 5.00 -5.07
CA VAL A 271 -10.69 4.70 -3.92
C VAL A 271 -9.55 5.70 -3.86
N GLY A 272 -9.09 6.02 -2.67
CA GLY A 272 -8.01 6.98 -2.52
C GLY A 272 -7.51 7.11 -1.11
N PHE A 273 -6.56 8.01 -0.94
CA PHE A 273 -6.07 8.38 0.38
C PHE A 273 -5.61 9.84 0.43
N LEU A 274 -5.64 10.40 1.63
CA LEU A 274 -4.91 11.60 2.02
C LEU A 274 -3.91 11.23 3.10
N GLN A 275 -2.65 11.60 2.93
CA GLN A 275 -1.58 11.22 3.83
C GLN A 275 -0.70 12.42 4.15
N PHE A 276 -0.37 12.57 5.43
CA PHE A 276 0.68 13.46 5.90
C PHE A 276 1.69 12.69 6.73
N ARG A 277 2.97 12.84 6.38
CA ARG A 277 4.11 12.27 7.09
C ARG A 277 4.92 13.39 7.71
N LYS A 278 4.94 13.42 9.04
CA LYS A 278 5.69 14.37 9.83
C LYS A 278 6.94 13.70 10.38
N LEU A 279 8.09 14.29 10.07
CA LEU A 279 9.36 13.92 10.66
C LEU A 279 9.68 14.87 11.81
N PHE A 280 10.09 14.28 12.92
CA PHE A 280 10.59 14.99 14.08
C PHE A 280 12.07 14.69 14.22
N ASN A 281 12.88 15.72 14.10
CA ASN A 281 14.28 15.67 14.46
C ASN A 281 14.38 15.95 15.96
N VAL A 282 14.10 14.93 16.77
CA VAL A 282 14.35 15.05 18.21
C VAL A 282 15.85 14.90 18.40
N LEU A 283 16.52 15.98 18.77
CA LEU A 283 17.89 15.95 19.24
C LEU A 283 17.95 15.03 20.46
N LYS A 284 18.27 13.75 20.25
CA LYS A 284 18.64 12.84 21.34
C LYS A 284 20.02 13.29 21.78
N THR A 285 20.03 14.11 22.83
CA THR A 285 21.17 14.41 23.70
C THR A 285 22.38 15.08 23.02
N ARG A 286 23.15 15.86 23.80
CA ARG A 286 24.44 16.43 23.38
C ARG A 286 25.52 15.35 23.14
N LYS A 287 25.17 14.05 23.19
CA LYS A 287 26.12 12.94 23.22
C LYS A 287 26.65 12.68 21.82
N VAL A 288 27.83 13.22 21.58
CA VAL A 288 28.67 12.89 20.45
C VAL A 288 29.19 11.47 20.67
N ILE A 289 29.01 10.60 19.69
CA ILE A 289 29.62 9.26 19.65
C ILE A 289 30.79 9.28 18.68
N ASP A 290 31.84 8.54 18.99
CA ASP A 290 32.91 8.30 18.04
C ASP A 290 32.46 7.18 17.09
N ALA A 291 32.55 7.43 15.79
CA ALA A 291 32.23 6.49 14.73
C ALA A 291 33.40 6.41 13.75
N ILE A 292 33.62 5.24 13.15
CA ILE A 292 34.66 5.06 12.16
C ILE A 292 34.04 5.30 10.78
N GLU A 293 34.55 6.32 10.08
CA GLU A 293 34.27 6.55 8.66
C GLU A 293 35.33 5.81 7.83
N LYS A 294 34.88 4.82 7.05
CA LYS A 294 35.71 4.19 6.02
C LYS A 294 35.76 5.09 4.81
N THR A 295 36.96 5.56 4.47
CA THR A 295 37.25 6.36 3.27
C THR A 295 38.13 5.56 2.32
N PRO A 296 38.20 5.92 1.02
CA PRO A 296 39.13 5.27 0.08
C PRO A 296 40.60 5.33 0.54
N THR A 297 40.94 6.30 1.39
CA THR A 297 42.29 6.52 1.93
C THR A 297 42.53 5.90 3.31
N GLY A 298 41.57 5.15 3.87
CA GLY A 298 41.70 4.50 5.18
C GLY A 298 40.53 4.79 6.14
N GLU A 299 40.72 4.42 7.40
CA GLU A 299 39.73 4.61 8.46
C GLU A 299 39.98 5.90 9.23
N ARG A 300 38.93 6.71 9.42
CA ARG A 300 39.01 7.94 10.21
C ARG A 300 37.97 7.89 11.33
N SER A 301 38.43 8.10 12.58
CA SER A 301 37.50 8.36 13.68
C SER A 301 36.87 9.73 13.50
N ILE A 302 35.54 9.76 13.50
CA ILE A 302 34.76 10.99 13.44
C ILE A 302 33.74 11.04 14.57
N LYS A 303 33.49 12.26 15.03
CA LYS A 303 32.48 12.55 16.03
C LYS A 303 31.11 12.73 15.37
N VAL A 304 30.21 11.78 15.59
CA VAL A 304 28.85 11.78 15.03
C VAL A 304 27.85 12.10 16.13
N ARG A 305 26.84 12.92 15.82
CA ARG A 305 25.66 13.05 16.67
C ARG A 305 24.57 12.16 16.09
N PRO A 306 24.16 11.08 16.77
CA PRO A 306 23.14 10.19 16.23
C PRO A 306 21.80 10.93 16.25
N TYR A 307 21.23 11.19 15.08
CA TYR A 307 19.87 11.73 14.98
C TYR A 307 18.87 10.61 15.26
N ASN A 308 17.98 10.83 16.24
CA ASN A 308 16.86 9.94 16.48
C ASN A 308 15.61 10.51 15.82
N ASN A 309 15.48 10.24 14.53
CA ASN A 309 14.33 10.72 13.79
C ASN A 309 13.13 9.85 14.12
N ARG A 310 12.04 10.53 14.44
CA ARG A 310 10.74 9.93 14.69
C ARG A 310 9.83 10.33 13.55
N GLU A 311 8.95 9.44 13.14
CA GLU A 311 7.97 9.71 12.10
C GLU A 311 6.57 9.49 12.65
N LEU A 312 5.67 10.43 12.36
CA LEU A 312 4.24 10.29 12.56
C LEU A 312 3.56 10.35 11.19
N ILE A 313 2.77 9.33 10.90
CA ILE A 313 2.00 9.19 9.68
C ILE A 313 0.54 9.32 10.05
N THR A 314 -0.15 10.29 9.46
CA THR A 314 -1.61 10.39 9.51
C THR A 314 -2.13 10.11 8.10
N ARG A 315 -2.96 9.08 7.95
CA ARG A 315 -3.47 8.65 6.64
C ARG A 315 -4.97 8.38 6.73
N LEU A 316 -5.75 9.10 5.93
CA LEU A 316 -7.16 8.82 5.70
C LEU A 316 -7.28 8.07 4.39
N GLU A 317 -7.69 6.81 4.43
CA GLU A 317 -8.10 6.04 3.26
C GLU A 317 -9.61 6.12 3.10
N TYR A 318 -10.06 6.21 1.86
CA TYR A 318 -11.48 6.27 1.54
C TYR A 318 -11.79 5.42 0.31
N GLU A 319 -12.99 4.88 0.29
CA GLU A 319 -13.58 4.14 -0.81
C GLU A 319 -15.06 4.47 -0.90
N TYR A 320 -15.55 4.61 -2.13
CA TYR A 320 -16.96 4.75 -2.42
C TYR A 320 -17.36 3.75 -3.52
N ILE A 321 -18.41 2.97 -3.27
CA ILE A 321 -18.90 1.94 -4.20
C ILE A 321 -20.07 2.45 -5.03
N PHE A 322 -19.94 2.29 -6.35
CA PHE A 322 -20.96 2.56 -7.36
C PHE A 322 -21.56 1.25 -7.91
N GLY A 323 -22.59 1.39 -8.72
CA GLY A 323 -23.27 0.28 -9.39
C GLY A 323 -24.52 -0.21 -8.65
N ASN A 324 -25.19 -1.19 -9.26
CA ASN A 324 -26.38 -1.80 -8.71
C ASN A 324 -26.02 -2.62 -7.47
N MET A 325 -26.65 -2.29 -6.34
CA MET A 325 -26.50 -3.03 -5.09
C MET A 325 -27.86 -3.58 -4.62
N SER A 326 -28.67 -4.10 -5.54
CA SER A 326 -30.04 -4.55 -5.26
C SER A 326 -30.13 -5.73 -4.28
N ASN A 327 -29.05 -6.51 -4.11
CA ASN A 327 -28.98 -7.58 -3.11
C ASN A 327 -28.36 -7.11 -1.80
N TYR A 328 -28.03 -5.82 -1.65
CA TYR A 328 -27.53 -5.28 -0.38
C TYR A 328 -28.71 -4.95 0.55
N PRO A 329 -28.71 -5.42 1.83
CA PRO A 329 -29.84 -5.28 2.74
C PRO A 329 -30.34 -3.85 3.00
N HIS A 330 -29.51 -2.82 2.77
CA HIS A 330 -29.88 -1.42 3.03
C HIS A 330 -30.10 -0.58 1.76
N GLU A 331 -30.58 -1.16 0.66
CA GLU A 331 -31.08 -0.45 -0.54
C GLU A 331 -30.30 0.83 -0.91
N ASN A 332 -29.04 0.68 -1.34
CA ASN A 332 -28.12 1.77 -1.72
C ASN A 332 -27.52 2.64 -0.59
N LYS A 333 -27.84 2.43 0.69
CA LYS A 333 -27.18 3.11 1.82
C LYS A 333 -25.76 2.54 2.06
N TYR A 334 -24.94 3.25 2.85
CA TYR A 334 -23.60 2.79 3.31
C TYR A 334 -22.59 2.39 2.21
N ARG A 335 -22.51 3.19 1.15
CA ARG A 335 -21.54 3.01 0.05
C ARG A 335 -20.12 3.49 0.35
N MET A 336 -19.89 4.10 1.51
CA MET A 336 -18.61 4.74 1.84
C MET A 336 -17.86 3.94 2.90
N ASN A 337 -16.60 3.65 2.63
CA ASN A 337 -15.67 3.05 3.58
C ASN A 337 -14.52 4.00 3.83
N ASN A 338 -14.24 4.27 5.10
CA ASN A 338 -13.18 5.17 5.52
C ASN A 338 -12.29 4.48 6.55
N SER A 339 -11.00 4.76 6.50
CA SER A 339 -10.05 4.36 7.54
C SER A 339 -9.08 5.48 7.84
N LEU A 340 -9.09 5.96 9.08
CA LEU A 340 -8.09 6.87 9.60
C LEU A 340 -7.02 6.07 10.32
N PHE A 341 -5.79 6.16 9.83
CA PHE A 341 -4.59 5.60 10.44
C PHE A 341 -3.76 6.69 11.09
N ILE A 342 -3.28 6.41 12.29
CA ILE A 342 -2.21 7.14 12.95
C ILE A 342 -1.11 6.13 13.24
N LYS A 343 0.05 6.30 12.62
CA LYS A 343 1.21 5.41 12.78
C LYS A 343 2.43 6.19 13.25
N TYR A 344 3.10 5.65 14.25
CA TYR A 344 4.32 6.21 14.81
C TYR A 344 5.47 5.21 14.68
N THR A 345 6.58 5.64 14.09
CA THR A 345 7.80 4.83 13.91
C THR A 345 9.03 5.59 14.41
N GLN A 346 10.10 4.84 14.68
CA GLN A 346 11.41 5.40 15.03
C GLN A 346 12.49 4.90 14.07
N GLN A 347 13.49 5.73 13.79
CA GLN A 347 14.59 5.38 12.89
C GLN A 347 15.36 4.11 13.30
N ASN A 348 15.48 3.82 14.59
CA ASN A 348 16.22 2.64 15.03
C ASN A 348 15.51 1.33 14.68
N TRP A 349 14.18 1.36 14.57
CA TRP A 349 13.34 0.21 14.25
C TRP A 349 12.37 0.59 13.12
N ARG A 350 12.87 1.12 12.00
CA ARG A 350 12.03 1.63 10.88
C ARG A 350 11.01 0.63 10.36
N ALA A 351 11.32 -0.65 10.47
CA ALA A 351 10.42 -1.72 10.04
C ALA A 351 9.25 -1.95 11.02
N LEU A 352 9.29 -1.39 12.25
CA LEU A 352 8.29 -1.61 13.29
C LEU A 352 7.74 -0.27 13.79
N GLY A 353 6.43 -0.21 14.01
CA GLY A 353 5.77 0.97 14.56
C GLY A 353 4.57 0.65 15.40
N ILE A 354 4.05 1.66 16.09
CA ILE A 354 2.75 1.62 16.75
C ILE A 354 1.72 2.22 15.82
N VAL A 355 0.56 1.59 15.67
CA VAL A 355 -0.52 2.06 14.81
C VAL A 355 -1.84 2.05 15.56
N ALA A 356 -2.62 3.10 15.34
CA ALA A 356 -4.03 3.17 15.68
C ALA A 356 -4.83 3.33 14.38
N ARG A 357 -5.95 2.61 14.25
CA ARG A 357 -6.85 2.68 13.10
C ARG A 357 -8.27 2.87 13.59
N ILE A 358 -8.96 3.86 13.05
CA ILE A 358 -10.42 4.01 13.13
C ILE A 358 -10.97 3.64 11.77
N HIS A 359 -11.86 2.67 11.70
CA HIS A 359 -12.55 2.28 10.47
C HIS A 359 -14.05 2.55 10.61
N TYR A 360 -14.63 3.12 9.56
CA TYR A 360 -16.07 3.32 9.42
C TYR A 360 -16.48 2.89 8.02
N GLY A 361 -17.39 1.92 7.92
CA GLY A 361 -17.90 1.48 6.63
C GLY A 361 -18.34 0.04 6.66
N ARG A 362 -18.62 -0.50 5.47
CA ARG A 362 -18.75 -1.93 5.25
C ARG A 362 -17.37 -2.54 5.49
N ASP A 363 -17.29 -3.48 6.42
CA ASP A 363 -16.05 -4.22 6.62
C ASP A 363 -15.93 -5.24 5.51
N TYR A 364 -15.42 -4.82 4.35
CA TYR A 364 -15.18 -5.69 3.20
C TYR A 364 -14.26 -6.86 3.52
N SER A 365 -13.53 -6.78 4.63
CA SER A 365 -12.67 -7.87 5.07
C SER A 365 -13.41 -8.88 5.95
N ASN A 366 -14.63 -8.55 6.38
CA ASN A 366 -15.51 -9.30 7.26
C ASN A 366 -16.73 -9.71 6.43
N ILE A 367 -16.95 -11.00 6.28
CA ILE A 367 -18.02 -11.58 5.45
C ILE A 367 -19.42 -11.09 5.88
N ARG A 368 -19.51 -10.41 7.03
CA ARG A 368 -20.68 -9.82 7.67
C ARG A 368 -21.19 -8.57 6.94
N TYR A 369 -21.14 -8.54 5.61
CA TYR A 369 -21.46 -7.45 4.69
C TYR A 369 -22.88 -6.88 4.80
N ASP A 370 -23.56 -7.11 5.90
CA ASP A 370 -24.93 -6.74 6.15
C ASP A 370 -24.98 -5.29 6.64
N SER A 371 -24.14 -4.91 7.62
CA SER A 371 -24.20 -3.59 8.26
C SER A 371 -22.86 -2.86 8.29
N PRO A 372 -22.86 -1.51 8.23
CA PRO A 372 -21.66 -0.73 8.47
C PRO A 372 -21.20 -0.92 9.92
N ILE A 373 -19.88 -0.97 10.11
CA ILE A 373 -19.25 -1.02 11.43
C ILE A 373 -18.43 0.23 11.66
N CYS A 374 -18.33 0.61 12.93
CA CYS A 374 -17.30 1.52 13.42
C CYS A 374 -16.36 0.72 14.32
N MET A 375 -15.07 0.65 13.98
CA MET A 375 -14.08 -0.12 14.71
C MET A 375 -12.87 0.73 15.06
N PHE A 376 -12.39 0.59 16.29
CA PHE A 376 -11.12 1.15 16.74
C PHE A 376 -10.12 0.04 17.07
N LEU A 377 -8.94 0.13 16.47
CA LEU A 377 -7.87 -0.86 16.53
C LEU A 377 -6.58 -0.18 17.01
N ILE A 378 -5.83 -0.83 17.88
CA ILE A 378 -4.46 -0.44 18.26
C ILE A 378 -3.53 -1.65 18.17
N GLY A 379 -2.34 -1.46 17.62
CA GLY A 379 -1.35 -2.53 17.56
C GLY A 379 -0.01 -2.13 16.97
N GLY A 380 0.67 -3.15 16.43
CA GLY A 380 1.94 -3.02 15.74
C GLY A 380 1.75 -2.80 14.25
N SER A 381 2.67 -2.06 13.63
CA SER A 381 2.78 -1.95 12.19
C SER A 381 4.14 -2.45 11.72
N VAL A 382 4.18 -2.99 10.50
CA VAL A 382 5.40 -3.47 9.86
C VAL A 382 5.60 -2.78 8.52
N ASP A 383 6.81 -2.29 8.24
CA ASP A 383 7.18 -1.78 6.91
C ASP A 383 8.21 -2.71 6.27
N PHE A 384 7.80 -3.38 5.19
CA PHE A 384 8.67 -4.31 4.45
C PHE A 384 9.58 -3.57 3.47
N ASN A 385 9.04 -2.59 2.74
CA ASN A 385 9.83 -1.70 1.91
C ASN A 385 10.31 -0.52 2.74
N LYS A 386 11.61 -0.47 3.02
CA LYS A 386 12.20 0.60 3.80
C LYS A 386 12.13 1.89 2.99
N PHE A 387 11.30 2.85 3.41
CA PHE A 387 11.46 4.24 3.00
C PHE A 387 12.78 4.75 3.55
N PHE A 388 13.75 4.99 2.67
CA PHE A 388 15.00 5.63 3.05
C PHE A 388 14.83 7.13 2.86
N ILE A 389 14.85 7.90 3.95
CA ILE A 389 15.28 9.29 3.86
C ILE A 389 16.80 9.25 4.06
N PRO A 390 17.61 9.45 3.00
CA PRO A 390 19.00 9.83 3.17
C PRO A 390 19.04 11.11 4.01
N LEU A 391 19.39 10.95 5.29
CA LEU A 391 19.69 12.06 6.17
C LEU A 391 21.20 12.16 6.24
N SER A 392 21.71 13.11 5.45
CA SER A 392 23.04 13.71 5.47
C SER A 392 24.22 12.74 5.49
N SER A 393 24.91 12.74 4.35
CA SER A 393 26.21 12.11 4.05
C SER A 393 26.09 10.61 3.79
N GLY A 394 26.54 10.16 2.61
CA GLY A 394 26.61 8.73 2.24
C GLY A 394 27.69 7.98 3.03
N ARG A 395 27.79 8.26 4.33
CA ARG A 395 28.80 7.71 5.22
C ARG A 395 28.24 6.43 5.83
N ARG A 396 28.84 5.30 5.47
CA ARG A 396 28.65 4.04 6.18
C ARG A 396 29.39 4.16 7.51
N PHE A 397 28.66 4.27 8.59
CA PHE A 397 29.23 4.22 9.93
C PHE A 397 29.13 2.79 10.46
N SER A 398 30.27 2.20 10.82
CA SER A 398 30.27 1.08 11.77
C SER A 398 30.30 1.68 13.17
N LEU A 399 29.28 1.37 13.97
CA LEU A 399 29.29 1.67 15.40
C LEU A 399 30.40 0.83 16.03
N ILE A 400 31.29 1.46 16.79
CA ILE A 400 32.17 0.72 17.70
C ILE A 400 31.22 0.15 18.77
N ALA A 401 31.17 -1.18 18.87
CA ALA A 401 30.43 -1.84 19.94
C ALA A 401 30.98 -1.34 21.28
N LEU A 402 30.10 -0.85 22.16
CA LEU A 402 30.41 -0.54 23.55
C LEU A 402 30.47 -1.83 24.36
#